data_AF-A0ABC8JUH8-F1
#
_entry.id   AF-A0ABC8JUH8-F1
#
_cell.length_a   1.000
_cell.length_b   1.000
_cell.length_c   1.000
_cell.angle_alpha   90.00
_cell.angle_beta   90.00
_cell.angle_gamma   90.00
#
_symmetry.space_group_name_H-M   'P 1'
#
loop_
_entity.id
_entity.type
_entity.pdbx_description
1 polymer ?
#
loop_
_entity_poly.entity_id
_entity_poly.type
_entity_poly.pdbx_seq_one_letter_code
_entity_poly.pdbx_strand_id
1 'polypeptide(L)'
;MEDEDAKANENAHLGNLSHPVLERFHLNRVSGCCASEIDLWVRIAVDRFVRDSKIWVFPEYGIIRLPSTLFRCENLETLELRKVIISEVPSRVSFQSLKTFCLLFVKYPDEESFVRLISDCPVLEDLVVETCHDDNVVTFTINVPSLEKFSVRHTLQDLETDNDVFVVHYHSLKQLTIVDYFSELKLLGHNNKMPQLIEANLLSVSCHAKVLESFSRLKRISLCLPEGPIIFKPLRYYLKLAVVWFHYITLF
;
A
#
# COMPACT_ATOMS: atom_id res chain seq x y z
N MET A 1 -63.79 7.27 -3.11
CA MET A 1 -63.02 7.73 -4.28
C MET A 1 -62.46 9.08 -3.86
N GLU A 2 -61.13 9.24 -3.93
CA GLU A 2 -60.32 10.33 -3.36
C GLU A 2 -60.00 10.19 -1.86
N ASP A 3 -58.96 9.40 -1.54
CA ASP A 3 -58.00 9.71 -0.45
C ASP A 3 -56.81 8.72 -0.28
N GLU A 4 -56.54 7.82 -1.23
CA GLU A 4 -55.37 6.92 -1.15
C GLU A 4 -54.18 7.32 -2.08
N ASP A 5 -54.37 8.24 -3.02
CA ASP A 5 -53.32 8.61 -3.99
C ASP A 5 -52.37 9.73 -3.52
N ALA A 6 -52.64 10.36 -2.37
CA ALA A 6 -51.80 11.45 -1.85
C ALA A 6 -50.54 10.98 -1.10
N LYS A 7 -50.46 9.71 -0.68
CA LYS A 7 -49.28 9.14 0.03
C LYS A 7 -48.25 8.48 -0.87
N ALA A 8 -48.55 8.30 -2.16
CA ALA A 8 -47.62 7.71 -3.12
C ALA A 8 -46.66 8.74 -3.75
N ASN A 9 -46.88 10.04 -3.54
CA ASN A 9 -46.14 11.10 -4.25
C ASN A 9 -44.99 11.74 -3.46
N GLU A 10 -44.74 11.37 -2.20
CA GLU A 10 -43.55 11.83 -1.46
C GLU A 10 -42.33 10.91 -1.64
N ASN A 11 -42.50 9.69 -2.13
CA ASN A 11 -41.41 8.73 -2.29
C ASN A 11 -40.79 8.71 -3.70
N ALA A 12 -41.30 9.53 -4.64
CA ALA A 12 -40.79 9.61 -6.01
C ALA A 12 -39.69 10.66 -6.22
N HIS A 13 -39.35 11.47 -5.21
CA HIS A 13 -38.38 12.56 -5.33
C HIS A 13 -36.95 12.26 -4.82
N LEU A 14 -36.67 11.04 -4.37
CA LEU A 14 -35.29 10.59 -4.06
C LEU A 14 -34.60 9.87 -5.24
N GLY A 15 -35.24 9.89 -6.41
CA GLY A 15 -34.63 9.46 -7.66
C GLY A 15 -33.54 10.43 -8.12
N ASN A 16 -32.29 10.00 -7.97
CA ASN A 16 -31.18 10.37 -8.85
C ASN A 16 -30.67 11.82 -8.73
N LEU A 17 -30.13 12.19 -7.55
CA LEU A 17 -29.00 13.12 -7.54
C LEU A 17 -27.78 12.32 -8.03
N SER A 18 -27.55 12.29 -9.35
CA SER A 18 -26.30 11.75 -9.90
C SER A 18 -25.16 12.68 -9.49
N HIS A 19 -24.67 12.52 -8.26
CA HIS A 19 -23.49 13.24 -7.82
C HIS A 19 -22.34 12.88 -8.77
N PRO A 20 -21.58 13.87 -9.26
CA PRO A 20 -20.49 13.58 -10.17
C PRO A 20 -19.49 12.65 -9.47
N VAL A 21 -18.91 11.73 -10.25
CA VAL A 21 -17.85 10.83 -9.78
C VAL A 21 -16.75 11.67 -9.14
N LEU A 22 -16.30 11.27 -7.96
CA LEU A 22 -15.17 11.89 -7.30
C LEU A 22 -13.89 11.22 -7.79
N GLU A 23 -13.18 11.79 -8.77
CA GLU A 23 -12.00 11.10 -9.33
C GLU A 23 -10.90 10.87 -8.30
N ARG A 24 -10.62 11.86 -7.44
CA ARG A 24 -9.55 11.81 -6.44
C ARG A 24 -10.02 12.22 -5.05
N PHE A 25 -9.59 11.48 -4.04
CA PHE A 25 -9.76 11.79 -2.63
C PHE A 25 -8.42 11.73 -1.91
N HIS A 26 -7.84 12.90 -1.59
CA HIS A 26 -6.58 12.97 -0.88
C HIS A 26 -6.80 13.57 0.50
N LEU A 27 -6.72 12.74 1.53
CA LEU A 27 -6.75 13.15 2.92
C LEU A 27 -5.31 13.25 3.44
N ASN A 28 -4.83 14.49 3.55
CA ASN A 28 -3.60 14.82 4.28
C ASN A 28 -3.97 15.72 5.46
N ARG A 29 -3.45 15.42 6.64
CA ARG A 29 -3.88 16.09 7.89
C ARG A 29 -2.88 17.14 8.35
N VAL A 30 -3.39 18.32 8.70
CA VAL A 30 -2.68 19.37 9.47
C VAL A 30 -3.41 19.57 10.81
N SER A 31 -3.35 18.56 11.69
CA SER A 31 -4.05 18.47 13.00
C SER A 31 -5.58 18.73 13.03
N GLY A 32 -6.28 18.44 14.15
CA GLY A 32 -7.67 18.91 14.40
C GLY A 32 -8.85 17.97 14.11
N CYS A 33 -8.82 17.11 13.08
CA CYS A 33 -10.01 16.30 12.71
C CYS A 33 -10.31 15.15 13.68
N CYS A 34 -11.59 14.89 13.96
CA CYS A 34 -12.05 13.74 14.74
C CYS A 34 -12.33 12.52 13.85
N ALA A 35 -12.46 11.34 14.47
CA ALA A 35 -12.66 10.08 13.74
C ALA A 35 -13.96 10.06 12.92
N SER A 36 -15.04 10.71 13.40
CA SER A 36 -16.32 10.78 12.68
C SER A 36 -16.25 11.64 11.43
N GLU A 37 -15.43 12.70 11.41
CA GLU A 37 -15.20 13.50 10.19
C GLU A 37 -14.48 12.68 9.13
N ILE A 38 -13.47 11.91 9.54
CA ILE A 38 -12.73 11.01 8.63
C ILE A 38 -13.66 9.94 8.06
N ASP A 39 -14.50 9.30 8.89
CA ASP A 39 -15.50 8.32 8.42
C ASP A 39 -16.45 8.95 7.39
N LEU A 40 -16.96 10.15 7.68
CA LEU A 40 -17.86 10.86 6.77
C LEU A 40 -17.20 11.17 5.42
N TRP A 41 -15.96 11.69 5.42
CA TRP A 41 -15.26 12.02 4.19
C TRP A 41 -14.92 10.79 3.34
N VAL A 42 -14.47 9.72 3.98
CA VAL A 42 -14.20 8.44 3.30
C VAL A 42 -15.50 7.88 2.72
N ARG A 43 -16.60 7.90 3.49
CA ARG A 43 -17.91 7.46 3.00
C ARG A 43 -18.37 8.25 1.78
N ILE A 44 -18.28 9.58 1.82
CA ILE A 44 -18.60 10.43 0.67
C ILE A 44 -17.75 10.07 -0.55
N ALA A 45 -16.47 9.78 -0.36
CA ALA A 45 -15.58 9.39 -1.45
C ALA A 45 -15.98 8.04 -2.07
N VAL A 46 -16.28 7.05 -1.22
CA VAL A 46 -16.75 5.73 -1.65
C VAL A 46 -18.10 5.82 -2.37
N ASP A 47 -19.08 6.54 -1.81
CA ASP A 47 -20.42 6.74 -2.39
C ASP A 47 -20.37 7.48 -3.74
N ARG A 48 -19.29 8.23 -3.99
CA ARG A 48 -19.03 8.92 -5.27
C ARG A 48 -18.03 8.18 -6.16
N PHE A 49 -17.83 6.88 -5.93
CA PHE A 49 -17.07 5.99 -6.79
C PHE A 49 -15.62 6.44 -7.01
N VAL A 50 -14.93 6.80 -5.93
CA VAL A 50 -13.55 7.27 -6.00
C VAL A 50 -12.60 6.27 -6.69
N ARG A 51 -11.70 6.81 -7.53
CA ARG A 51 -10.71 6.03 -8.29
C ARG A 51 -9.30 6.14 -7.71
N ASP A 52 -8.92 7.31 -7.20
CA ASP A 52 -7.60 7.55 -6.61
C ASP A 52 -7.77 8.06 -5.18
N SER A 53 -7.37 7.25 -4.21
CA SER A 53 -7.47 7.59 -2.79
C SER A 53 -6.10 7.58 -2.13
N LYS A 54 -5.76 8.68 -1.48
CA LYS A 54 -4.53 8.81 -0.69
C LYS A 54 -4.87 9.28 0.71
N ILE A 55 -4.59 8.47 1.71
CA ILE A 55 -4.90 8.76 3.11
C ILE A 55 -3.61 8.67 3.90
N TRP A 56 -3.16 9.83 4.39
CA TRP A 56 -1.90 9.90 5.10
C TRP A 56 -1.83 11.04 6.11
N VAL A 57 -0.91 10.89 7.07
CA VAL A 57 -0.67 11.88 8.12
C VAL A 57 0.82 12.15 8.25
N PHE A 58 1.18 13.41 8.49
CA PHE A 58 2.57 13.73 8.83
C PHE A 58 2.97 13.13 10.18
N PRO A 59 4.25 12.78 10.39
CA PRO A 59 4.71 12.18 11.63
C PRO A 59 4.30 12.90 12.91
N GLU A 60 4.14 14.22 12.88
CA GLU A 60 3.82 15.01 14.08
C GLU A 60 2.34 14.92 14.52
N TYR A 61 1.44 14.34 13.70
CA TYR A 61 -0.01 14.38 13.94
C TYR A 61 -0.66 13.02 14.23
N GLY A 62 0.16 12.01 14.55
CA GLY A 62 -0.30 10.69 15.01
C GLY A 62 -0.67 9.73 13.88
N ILE A 63 -1.67 8.88 14.15
CA ILE A 63 -2.09 7.76 13.29
C ILE A 63 -3.61 7.84 13.03
N ILE A 64 -4.05 7.56 11.80
CA ILE A 64 -5.48 7.47 11.44
C ILE A 64 -5.98 6.05 11.66
N ARG A 65 -7.17 5.90 12.27
CA ARG A 65 -7.94 4.65 12.16
C ARG A 65 -8.71 4.65 10.85
N LEU A 66 -8.47 3.66 9.99
CA LEU A 66 -9.10 3.56 8.68
C LEU A 66 -10.59 3.19 8.83
N PRO A 67 -11.52 3.96 8.21
CA PRO A 67 -12.91 3.56 8.13
C PRO A 67 -13.07 2.28 7.29
N SER A 68 -13.81 1.30 7.79
CA SER A 68 -14.03 0.01 7.11
C SER A 68 -14.89 0.14 5.84
N THR A 69 -15.59 1.27 5.67
CA THR A 69 -16.32 1.61 4.43
C THR A 69 -15.42 1.63 3.19
N LEU A 70 -14.12 1.95 3.35
CA LEU A 70 -13.18 1.97 2.23
C LEU A 70 -13.03 0.60 1.56
N PHE A 71 -13.06 -0.49 2.34
CA PHE A 71 -12.90 -1.86 1.83
C PHE A 71 -14.02 -2.31 0.89
N ARG A 72 -15.09 -1.51 0.72
CA ARG A 72 -16.22 -1.78 -0.17
C ARG A 72 -16.10 -1.05 -1.51
N CYS A 73 -15.01 -0.32 -1.76
CA CYS A 73 -14.88 0.56 -2.92
C CYS A 73 -14.42 -0.18 -4.19
N GLU A 74 -15.38 -0.58 -5.03
CA GLU A 74 -15.14 -1.36 -6.26
C GLU A 74 -14.42 -0.61 -7.38
N ASN A 75 -14.57 0.72 -7.43
CA ASN A 75 -14.02 1.57 -8.50
C ASN A 75 -12.62 2.09 -8.19
N LEU A 76 -12.07 1.77 -7.02
CA LEU A 76 -10.78 2.27 -6.60
C LEU A 76 -9.68 1.64 -7.44
N GLU A 77 -8.92 2.46 -8.16
CA GLU A 77 -7.81 2.05 -9.03
C GLU A 77 -6.45 2.24 -8.35
N THR A 78 -6.32 3.26 -7.50
CA THR A 78 -5.12 3.56 -6.73
C THR A 78 -5.47 3.83 -5.28
N LEU A 79 -4.77 3.14 -4.38
CA LEU A 79 -4.89 3.33 -2.93
C LEU A 79 -3.51 3.50 -2.31
N GLU A 80 -3.28 4.65 -1.67
CA GLU A 80 -2.12 4.91 -0.84
C GLU A 80 -2.55 5.14 0.60
N LEU A 81 -2.14 4.24 1.48
CA LEU A 81 -2.33 4.36 2.92
C LEU A 81 -0.97 4.61 3.57
N ARG A 82 -0.87 5.69 4.35
CA ARG A 82 0.35 5.97 5.09
C ARG A 82 0.08 6.36 6.54
N LYS A 83 0.75 5.69 7.50
CA LYS A 83 0.56 5.89 8.95
C LYS A 83 -0.91 5.71 9.35
N VAL A 84 -1.43 4.52 9.07
CA VAL A 84 -2.83 4.15 9.28
C VAL A 84 -2.89 2.87 10.13
N ILE A 85 -3.87 2.79 11.03
CA ILE A 85 -4.28 1.56 11.72
C ILE A 85 -5.54 1.04 11.05
N ILE A 86 -5.51 -0.21 10.61
CA ILE A 86 -6.67 -0.98 10.20
C ILE A 86 -7.12 -1.78 11.42
N SER A 87 -8.28 -1.45 11.97
CA SER A 87 -8.80 -2.13 13.17
C SER A 87 -9.56 -3.42 12.84
N GLU A 88 -10.08 -3.54 11.63
CA GLU A 88 -10.79 -4.70 11.13
C GLU A 88 -10.61 -4.79 9.61
N VAL A 89 -10.42 -6.00 9.09
CA VAL A 89 -10.52 -6.29 7.65
C VAL A 89 -11.74 -7.17 7.46
N PRO A 90 -12.75 -6.75 6.68
CA PRO A 90 -13.93 -7.57 6.44
C PRO A 90 -13.54 -8.88 5.75
N SER A 91 -14.38 -9.91 5.90
CA SER A 91 -14.14 -11.22 5.28
C SER A 91 -14.14 -11.21 3.75
N ARG A 92 -14.65 -10.13 3.15
CA ARG A 92 -14.58 -9.85 1.72
C ARG A 92 -14.20 -8.39 1.54
N VAL A 93 -13.16 -8.17 0.74
CA VAL A 93 -12.76 -6.83 0.31
C VAL A 93 -13.18 -6.65 -1.15
N SER A 94 -13.73 -5.49 -1.49
CA SER A 94 -14.26 -5.19 -2.83
C SER A 94 -13.30 -4.30 -3.63
N PHE A 95 -12.02 -4.64 -3.72
CA PHE A 95 -11.03 -3.89 -4.50
C PHE A 95 -10.90 -4.40 -5.94
N GLN A 96 -12.03 -4.46 -6.64
CA GLN A 96 -12.14 -5.10 -7.96
C GLN A 96 -11.38 -4.37 -9.07
N SER A 97 -11.18 -3.05 -8.93
CA SER A 97 -10.46 -2.22 -9.92
C SER A 97 -9.05 -1.83 -9.49
N LEU A 98 -8.58 -2.29 -8.31
CA LEU A 98 -7.36 -1.77 -7.69
C LEU A 98 -6.12 -2.29 -8.41
N LYS A 99 -5.40 -1.38 -9.06
CA LYS A 99 -4.17 -1.65 -9.82
C LYS A 99 -2.91 -1.31 -9.03
N THR A 100 -2.99 -0.27 -8.20
CA THR A 100 -1.84 0.22 -7.43
C THR A 100 -2.21 0.31 -5.95
N PHE A 101 -1.44 -0.36 -5.11
CA PHE A 101 -1.65 -0.39 -3.67
C PHE A 101 -0.35 -0.07 -2.93
N CYS A 102 -0.32 1.06 -2.24
CA CYS A 102 0.79 1.48 -1.41
C CYS A 102 0.40 1.41 0.07
N LEU A 103 1.08 0.57 0.83
CA LEU A 103 0.88 0.33 2.25
C LEU A 103 2.13 0.78 3.00
N LEU A 104 2.10 1.99 3.56
CA LEU A 104 3.27 2.63 4.15
C LEU A 104 3.08 2.86 5.66
N PHE A 105 3.79 2.13 6.50
CA PHE A 105 3.60 2.20 7.96
C PHE A 105 2.15 1.91 8.39
N VAL A 106 1.58 0.80 7.89
CA VAL A 106 0.20 0.40 8.19
C VAL A 106 0.23 -0.69 9.27
N LYS A 107 -0.55 -0.51 10.35
CA LYS A 107 -0.78 -1.56 11.35
C LYS A 107 -2.06 -2.33 11.03
N TYR A 108 -2.00 -3.64 11.16
CA TYR A 108 -3.08 -4.57 10.88
C TYR A 108 -3.69 -5.13 12.18
N PRO A 109 -4.88 -5.75 12.14
CA PRO A 109 -5.43 -6.47 13.29
C PRO A 109 -4.62 -7.74 13.63
N ASP A 110 -4.17 -8.45 12.60
CA ASP A 110 -3.49 -9.75 12.66
C ASP A 110 -2.73 -10.01 11.34
N GLU A 111 -1.94 -11.08 11.30
CA GLU A 111 -1.15 -11.48 10.11
C GLU A 111 -2.04 -11.82 8.91
N GLU A 112 -3.17 -12.47 9.14
CA GLU A 112 -4.08 -12.93 8.08
C GLU A 112 -4.77 -11.74 7.38
N SER A 113 -4.94 -10.62 8.09
CA SER A 113 -5.55 -9.41 7.58
C SER A 113 -4.79 -8.79 6.42
N PHE A 114 -3.45 -8.81 6.46
CA PHE A 114 -2.65 -8.38 5.31
C PHE A 114 -2.92 -9.25 4.09
N VAL A 115 -2.94 -10.58 4.28
CA VAL A 115 -3.19 -11.55 3.21
C VAL A 115 -4.58 -11.35 2.60
N ARG A 116 -5.62 -11.24 3.45
CA ARG A 116 -7.00 -10.97 3.01
C ARG A 116 -7.12 -9.66 2.23
N LEU A 117 -6.39 -8.63 2.65
CA LEU A 117 -6.44 -7.31 2.03
C LEU A 117 -5.95 -7.34 0.57
N ILE A 118 -4.91 -8.13 0.28
CA ILE A 118 -4.32 -8.21 -1.06
C ILE A 118 -4.86 -9.37 -1.90
N SER A 119 -5.45 -10.41 -1.30
CA SER A 119 -5.96 -11.58 -2.02
C SER A 119 -7.20 -11.26 -2.86
N ASP A 120 -8.01 -10.30 -2.42
CA ASP A 120 -9.26 -9.90 -3.07
C ASP A 120 -9.08 -8.74 -4.07
N CYS A 121 -7.86 -8.53 -4.57
CA CYS A 121 -7.52 -7.51 -5.57
C CYS A 121 -7.14 -8.18 -6.91
N PRO A 122 -8.10 -8.58 -7.76
CA PRO A 122 -7.84 -9.46 -8.92
C PRO A 122 -7.00 -8.82 -10.04
N VAL A 123 -6.90 -7.49 -10.06
CA VAL A 123 -6.17 -6.72 -11.08
C VAL A 123 -5.00 -5.93 -10.49
N LEU A 124 -4.53 -6.29 -9.30
CA LEU A 124 -3.43 -5.59 -8.63
C LEU A 124 -2.12 -5.84 -9.39
N GLU A 125 -1.55 -4.78 -9.94
CA GLU A 125 -0.35 -4.80 -10.78
C GLU A 125 0.90 -4.26 -10.03
N ASP A 126 0.71 -3.31 -9.11
CA ASP A 126 1.77 -2.62 -8.39
C ASP A 126 1.49 -2.58 -6.88
N LEU A 127 2.38 -3.19 -6.10
CA LEU A 127 2.30 -3.26 -4.65
C LEU A 127 3.57 -2.69 -4.01
N VAL A 128 3.38 -1.70 -3.14
CA VAL A 128 4.44 -1.14 -2.29
C VAL A 128 4.10 -1.43 -0.84
N VAL A 129 5.02 -2.07 -0.12
CA VAL A 129 4.91 -2.31 1.32
C VAL A 129 6.12 -1.70 2.02
N GLU A 130 5.86 -0.84 2.99
CA GLU A 130 6.85 -0.30 3.91
C GLU A 130 6.43 -0.64 5.33
N THR A 131 7.24 -1.45 6.01
CA THR A 131 6.97 -1.93 7.37
C THR A 131 7.08 -0.79 8.39
N CYS A 132 6.47 -0.97 9.55
CA CYS A 132 6.56 -0.04 10.66
C CYS A 132 7.31 -0.63 11.85
N HIS A 133 7.85 0.25 12.71
CA HIS A 133 8.33 -0.18 14.02
C HIS A 133 7.18 -0.81 14.82
N ASP A 134 7.48 -1.93 15.50
CA ASP A 134 6.49 -2.80 16.13
C ASP A 134 5.39 -3.19 15.13
N ASP A 135 5.80 -3.69 13.96
CA ASP A 135 4.84 -4.27 13.04
C ASP A 135 4.18 -5.47 13.74
N ASN A 136 2.87 -5.59 13.56
CA ASN A 136 2.12 -6.68 14.15
C ASN A 136 2.04 -7.90 13.21
N VAL A 137 2.72 -7.83 12.07
CA VAL A 137 2.77 -8.86 11.05
C VAL A 137 4.21 -9.35 10.91
N VAL A 138 4.49 -10.56 11.37
CA VAL A 138 5.85 -11.14 11.29
C VAL A 138 6.11 -11.68 9.89
N THR A 139 5.09 -12.22 9.22
CA THR A 139 5.24 -12.79 7.87
C THR A 139 4.28 -12.14 6.87
N PHE A 140 4.84 -11.38 5.94
CA PHE A 140 4.11 -10.81 4.81
C PHE A 140 4.10 -11.79 3.63
N THR A 141 3.03 -12.58 3.52
CA THR A 141 2.86 -13.50 2.39
C THR A 141 2.15 -12.80 1.24
N ILE A 142 2.84 -12.67 0.11
CA ILE A 142 2.34 -12.05 -1.11
C ILE A 142 2.14 -13.13 -2.16
N ASN A 143 0.88 -13.41 -2.49
CA ASN A 143 0.50 -14.36 -3.53
C ASN A 143 -0.59 -13.76 -4.42
N VAL A 144 -0.17 -12.82 -5.26
CA VAL A 144 -1.05 -12.05 -6.16
C VAL A 144 -0.64 -12.35 -7.60
N PRO A 145 -1.41 -13.16 -8.35
CA PRO A 145 -1.03 -13.61 -9.70
C PRO A 145 -0.86 -12.48 -10.73
N SER A 146 -1.61 -11.40 -10.58
CA SER A 146 -1.58 -10.21 -11.44
C SER A 146 -0.39 -9.28 -11.17
N LEU A 147 0.35 -9.51 -10.08
CA LEU A 147 1.37 -8.56 -9.61
C LEU A 147 2.58 -8.51 -10.56
N GLU A 148 2.84 -7.33 -11.12
CA GLU A 148 3.94 -7.07 -12.05
C GLU A 148 5.08 -6.28 -11.39
N LYS A 149 4.77 -5.44 -10.41
CA LYS A 149 5.74 -4.62 -9.69
C LYS A 149 5.57 -4.81 -8.19
N PHE A 150 6.70 -5.05 -7.52
CA PHE A 150 6.72 -5.16 -6.07
C PHE A 150 7.86 -4.32 -5.51
N SER A 151 7.54 -3.50 -4.51
CA SER A 151 8.52 -2.74 -3.73
C SER A 151 8.36 -3.03 -2.25
N VAL A 152 9.47 -3.41 -1.60
CA VAL A 152 9.55 -3.51 -0.13
C VAL A 152 10.51 -2.47 0.41
N ARG A 153 10.16 -1.86 1.55
CA ARG A 153 10.93 -0.79 2.17
C ARG A 153 10.99 -0.94 3.69
N HIS A 154 12.07 -0.46 4.29
CA HIS A 154 12.22 -0.38 5.75
C HIS A 154 13.01 0.87 6.14
N THR A 155 12.36 2.03 6.32
CA THR A 155 13.09 3.30 6.50
C THR A 155 13.21 3.83 7.93
N LEU A 156 12.50 3.24 8.90
CA LEU A 156 12.60 3.61 10.31
C LEU A 156 13.32 2.50 11.06
N GLN A 157 14.48 2.79 11.66
CA GLN A 157 15.16 1.83 12.52
C GLN A 157 15.65 2.53 13.79
N ASP A 158 15.05 2.14 14.92
CA ASP A 158 15.68 2.20 16.24
C ASP A 158 16.08 0.76 16.59
N LEU A 159 17.27 0.36 16.14
CA LEU A 159 18.19 -0.73 16.56
C LEU A 159 17.71 -2.10 17.12
N GLU A 160 16.45 -2.46 17.25
CA GLU A 160 16.04 -3.78 17.74
C GLU A 160 15.19 -4.57 16.74
N THR A 161 15.86 -5.55 16.12
CA THR A 161 15.36 -6.76 15.42
C THR A 161 13.88 -6.81 15.01
N ASP A 162 13.49 -6.07 13.97
CA ASP A 162 12.32 -6.47 13.18
C ASP A 162 12.67 -7.74 12.39
N ASN A 163 12.10 -8.87 12.82
CA ASN A 163 12.27 -10.19 12.22
C ASN A 163 11.27 -10.45 11.09
N ASP A 164 10.72 -9.39 10.50
CA ASP A 164 9.72 -9.52 9.45
C ASP A 164 10.28 -10.32 8.27
N VAL A 165 9.43 -11.19 7.73
CA VAL A 165 9.76 -12.04 6.60
C VAL A 165 8.78 -11.75 5.48
N PHE A 166 9.29 -11.34 4.33
CA PHE A 166 8.49 -11.27 3.12
C PHE A 166 8.59 -12.59 2.35
N VAL A 167 7.45 -13.23 2.11
CA VAL A 167 7.34 -14.42 1.28
C VAL A 167 6.59 -14.05 0.01
N VAL A 168 7.32 -13.90 -1.09
CA VAL A 168 6.76 -13.44 -2.36
C VAL A 168 6.63 -14.60 -3.34
N HIS A 169 5.39 -15.02 -3.57
CA HIS A 169 5.05 -15.92 -4.66
C HIS A 169 4.97 -15.11 -5.96
N TYR A 170 5.97 -15.27 -6.82
CA TYR A 170 6.02 -14.54 -8.08
C TYR A 170 5.49 -15.40 -9.23
N HIS A 171 4.55 -14.83 -9.98
CA HIS A 171 3.95 -15.46 -11.17
C HIS A 171 4.25 -14.64 -12.43
N SER A 172 4.05 -13.32 -12.33
CA SER A 172 4.13 -12.35 -13.43
C SER A 172 5.06 -11.17 -13.14
N LEU A 173 5.88 -11.28 -12.09
CA LEU A 173 6.68 -10.16 -11.58
C LEU A 173 7.76 -9.72 -12.59
N LYS A 174 7.70 -8.45 -12.99
CA LYS A 174 8.59 -7.78 -13.96
C LYS A 174 9.57 -6.81 -13.30
N GLN A 175 9.18 -6.21 -12.17
CA GLN A 175 10.01 -5.26 -11.43
C GLN A 175 10.03 -5.60 -9.95
N LEU A 176 11.24 -5.61 -9.37
CA LEU A 176 11.45 -5.81 -7.94
C LEU A 176 12.30 -4.66 -7.39
N THR A 177 11.80 -3.98 -6.36
CA THR A 177 12.53 -2.92 -5.68
C THR A 177 12.65 -3.23 -4.19
N ILE A 178 13.86 -3.16 -3.65
CA ILE A 178 14.17 -3.35 -2.24
C ILE A 178 14.90 -2.09 -1.78
N VAL A 179 14.34 -1.37 -0.80
CA VAL A 179 14.93 -0.12 -0.29
C VAL A 179 15.15 -0.22 1.21
N ASP A 180 16.39 -0.14 1.66
CA ASP A 180 16.79 -0.14 3.08
C ASP A 180 16.27 -1.33 3.92
N TYR A 181 15.61 -2.32 3.29
CA TYR A 181 15.14 -3.53 3.93
C TYR A 181 16.33 -4.43 4.26
N PHE A 182 16.39 -4.95 5.48
CA PHE A 182 17.49 -5.78 5.97
C PHE A 182 17.05 -7.17 6.44
N SER A 183 15.74 -7.41 6.59
CA SER A 183 15.19 -8.67 7.07
C SER A 183 15.08 -9.72 5.95
N GLU A 184 14.50 -10.89 6.26
CA GLU A 184 14.51 -12.02 5.34
C GLU A 184 13.52 -11.79 4.18
N LEU A 185 13.99 -12.00 2.94
CA LEU A 185 13.13 -12.01 1.75
C LEU A 185 13.23 -13.37 1.07
N LYS A 186 12.10 -14.09 1.06
CA LYS A 186 11.94 -15.37 0.39
C LYS A 186 11.18 -15.18 -0.91
N LEU A 187 11.87 -15.38 -2.03
CA LEU A 187 11.25 -15.36 -3.35
C LEU A 187 10.91 -16.79 -3.77
N LEU A 188 9.63 -17.08 -3.96
CA LEU A 188 9.12 -18.41 -4.30
C LEU A 188 8.49 -18.41 -5.69
N GLY A 189 8.95 -19.32 -6.54
CA GLY A 189 8.35 -19.54 -7.86
C GLY A 189 8.86 -20.81 -8.50
N HIS A 190 8.33 -21.12 -9.69
CA HIS A 190 8.63 -22.36 -10.38
C HIS A 190 10.13 -22.48 -10.70
N ASN A 191 10.76 -23.58 -10.26
CA ASN A 191 12.19 -23.85 -10.41
C ASN A 191 13.13 -22.80 -9.79
N ASN A 192 12.66 -22.00 -8.82
CA ASN A 192 13.43 -20.94 -8.16
C ASN A 192 14.06 -19.94 -9.15
N LYS A 193 13.41 -19.71 -10.30
CA LYS A 193 13.85 -18.76 -11.32
C LYS A 193 12.76 -17.75 -11.58
N MET A 194 13.15 -16.48 -11.77
CA MET A 194 12.26 -15.38 -12.13
C MET A 194 12.38 -15.06 -13.63
N PRO A 195 11.63 -15.73 -14.53
CA PRO A 195 11.78 -15.56 -15.97
C PRO A 195 11.16 -14.27 -16.52
N GLN A 196 10.28 -13.61 -15.77
CA GLN A 196 9.61 -12.39 -16.21
C GLN A 196 10.27 -11.11 -15.65
N LEU A 197 11.19 -11.25 -14.70
CA LEU A 197 11.85 -10.13 -14.06
C LEU A 197 12.81 -9.43 -15.03
N ILE A 198 12.51 -8.17 -15.34
CA ILE A 198 13.28 -7.34 -16.28
C ILE A 198 14.14 -6.32 -15.54
N GLU A 199 13.65 -5.84 -14.39
CA GLU A 199 14.29 -4.78 -13.63
C GLU A 199 14.34 -5.11 -12.13
N ALA A 200 15.51 -4.90 -11.53
CA ALA A 200 15.72 -5.06 -10.10
C ALA A 200 16.49 -3.86 -9.53
N ASN A 201 15.92 -3.21 -8.53
CA ASN A 201 16.54 -2.11 -7.80
C ASN A 201 16.81 -2.58 -6.37
N LEU A 202 18.07 -2.86 -6.04
CA LEU A 202 18.50 -3.28 -4.71
C LEU A 202 19.24 -2.13 -4.04
N LEU A 203 18.48 -1.26 -3.38
CA LEU A 203 18.95 -0.08 -2.68
C LEU A 203 19.06 -0.40 -1.18
N SER A 204 19.81 -1.46 -0.83
CA SER A 204 19.91 -1.98 0.54
C SER A 204 21.36 -2.22 0.96
N VAL A 205 21.59 -2.25 2.28
CA VAL A 205 22.84 -2.56 2.97
C VAL A 205 23.24 -4.03 2.74
N SER A 206 23.70 -4.37 1.53
CA SER A 206 24.43 -5.62 1.17
C SER A 206 23.81 -7.01 1.43
N CYS A 207 22.63 -7.15 2.04
CA CYS A 207 22.14 -8.46 2.54
C CYS A 207 21.37 -9.32 1.50
N HIS A 208 20.86 -8.75 0.40
CA HIS A 208 20.04 -9.49 -0.59
C HIS A 208 20.82 -9.96 -1.82
N ALA A 209 22.15 -9.96 -1.81
CA ALA A 209 22.97 -10.35 -2.96
C ALA A 209 22.69 -11.79 -3.45
N LYS A 210 22.31 -12.71 -2.56
CA LYS A 210 21.95 -14.11 -2.93
C LYS A 210 20.69 -14.21 -3.79
N VAL A 211 19.80 -13.22 -3.69
CA VAL A 211 18.57 -13.18 -4.50
C VAL A 211 18.90 -13.06 -6.00
N LEU A 212 20.06 -12.49 -6.33
CA LEU A 212 20.55 -12.37 -7.71
C LEU A 212 20.69 -13.74 -8.41
N GLU A 213 20.94 -14.82 -7.68
CA GLU A 213 21.04 -16.18 -8.24
C GLU A 213 19.72 -16.63 -8.88
N SER A 214 18.59 -16.05 -8.47
CA SER A 214 17.25 -16.39 -8.99
C SER A 214 16.87 -15.59 -10.26
N PHE A 215 17.66 -14.57 -10.63
CA PHE A 215 17.33 -13.59 -11.67
C PHE A 215 17.74 -14.05 -13.08
N SER A 216 16.96 -14.97 -13.65
CA SER A 216 17.34 -15.62 -14.93
C SER A 216 17.29 -14.74 -16.19
N ARG A 217 16.49 -13.68 -16.24
CA ARG A 217 16.24 -12.86 -17.46
C ARG A 217 16.37 -11.34 -17.24
N LEU A 218 17.04 -10.96 -16.15
CA LEU A 218 17.20 -9.57 -15.75
C LEU A 218 17.94 -8.76 -16.83
N LYS A 219 17.39 -7.59 -17.18
CA LYS A 219 17.99 -6.68 -18.17
C LYS A 219 18.60 -5.44 -17.53
N ARG A 220 18.02 -4.99 -16.41
CA ARG A 220 18.44 -3.79 -15.69
C ARG A 220 18.60 -4.11 -14.22
N ILE A 221 19.74 -3.71 -13.67
CA ILE A 221 20.03 -3.84 -12.25
C ILE A 221 20.61 -2.53 -11.72
N SER A 222 20.04 -2.03 -10.63
CA SER A 222 20.59 -0.92 -9.86
C SER A 222 20.97 -1.44 -8.49
N LEU A 223 22.23 -1.28 -8.11
CA LEU A 223 22.75 -1.66 -6.80
C LEU A 223 23.24 -0.40 -6.11
N CYS A 224 22.73 -0.13 -4.90
CA CYS A 224 23.31 0.89 -4.03
C CYS A 224 23.99 0.19 -2.87
N LEU A 225 25.32 0.30 -2.78
CA LEU A 225 26.09 -0.23 -1.66
C LEU A 225 26.31 0.88 -0.63
N PRO A 226 26.28 0.56 0.67
CA PRO A 226 26.55 1.54 1.71
C PRO A 226 28.01 2.03 1.61
N GLU A 227 28.22 3.34 1.65
CA GLU A 227 29.55 3.93 1.78
C GLU A 227 30.03 3.88 3.25
N GLY A 228 30.92 2.94 3.57
CA GLY A 228 31.73 2.96 4.80
C GLY A 228 31.07 2.37 6.07
N PRO A 229 31.82 2.29 7.19
CA PRO A 229 31.28 1.81 8.47
C PRO A 229 30.15 2.74 8.90
N ILE A 230 29.00 2.14 9.19
CA ILE A 230 27.73 2.82 9.36
C ILE A 230 27.77 3.64 10.66
N ILE A 231 28.17 4.91 10.59
CA ILE A 231 28.02 5.87 11.68
C ILE A 231 26.69 6.61 11.44
N PHE A 232 25.61 6.04 11.98
CA PHE A 232 24.26 6.61 11.95
C PHE A 232 24.23 7.97 12.66
N LYS A 233 23.90 9.05 11.93
CA LYS A 233 23.53 10.34 12.52
C LYS A 233 22.04 10.62 12.26
N PRO A 234 21.18 10.68 13.29
CA PRO A 234 19.72 10.58 13.13
C PRO A 234 19.02 11.76 12.43
N LEU A 235 19.67 12.89 12.15
CA LEU A 235 18.96 14.08 11.67
C LEU A 235 19.39 14.63 10.31
N ARG A 236 20.52 14.22 9.73
CA ARG A 236 21.04 14.80 8.47
C ARG A 236 20.78 13.97 7.22
N TYR A 237 20.38 12.71 7.35
CA TYR A 237 20.07 11.84 6.20
C TYR A 237 18.72 12.16 5.56
N TYR A 238 17.74 12.61 6.36
CA TYR A 238 16.37 12.88 5.92
C TYR A 238 16.24 14.02 4.89
N LEU A 239 17.09 15.06 4.97
CA LEU A 239 17.08 16.15 3.98
C LEU A 239 17.77 15.77 2.66
N LYS A 240 18.72 14.82 2.66
CA LYS A 240 19.34 14.35 1.41
C LYS A 240 18.44 13.34 0.68
N LEU A 241 17.77 12.45 1.40
CA LEU A 241 16.83 11.50 0.80
C LEU A 241 15.61 12.21 0.20
N ALA A 242 15.08 13.26 0.83
CA ALA A 242 13.97 14.05 0.25
C ALA A 242 14.32 14.70 -1.10
N VAL A 243 15.57 15.14 -1.30
CA VAL A 243 16.05 15.77 -2.55
C VAL A 243 16.30 14.73 -3.65
N VAL A 244 16.78 13.53 -3.29
CA VAL A 244 16.91 12.41 -4.25
C VAL A 244 15.53 11.81 -4.60
N TRP A 245 14.59 11.79 -3.66
CA TRP A 245 13.23 11.29 -3.84
C TRP A 245 12.39 12.11 -4.83
N PHE A 246 12.56 13.44 -4.86
CA PHE A 246 11.85 14.27 -5.84
C PHE A 246 12.33 14.03 -7.28
N HIS A 247 13.58 13.60 -7.50
CA HIS A 247 14.07 13.27 -8.83
C HIS A 247 13.57 11.91 -9.35
N TYR A 248 13.31 10.94 -8.46
CA TYR A 248 12.88 9.59 -8.85
C TYR A 248 11.36 9.45 -9.02
N ILE A 249 10.55 10.33 -8.43
CA ILE A 249 9.08 10.29 -8.58
C ILE A 249 8.60 11.00 -9.87
N THR A 250 9.38 11.93 -10.45
CA THR A 250 9.02 12.61 -11.71
C THR A 250 9.45 11.87 -12.99
N LEU A 251 9.90 10.62 -12.91
CA LEU A 251 10.28 9.80 -14.07
C LEU A 251 9.43 8.54 -14.28
N PHE A 252 8.16 8.58 -13.84
CA PHE A 252 7.08 7.74 -14.36
C PHE A 252 5.78 8.53 -14.49
#